data_AF-A0A6A8DFI8-F1
#
_entry.id   AF-A0A6A8DFI8-F1
#
_cell.length_a   1.000
_cell.length_b   1.000
_cell.length_c   1.000
_cell.angle_alpha   90.00
_cell.angle_beta   90.00
_cell.angle_gamma   90.00
#
_symmetry.space_group_name_H-M   'P 1'
#
loop_
_entity.id
_entity.type
_entity.pdbx_description
1 polymer ?
#
loop_
_entity_poly.entity_id
_entity_poly.type
_entity_poly.pdbx_seq_one_letter_code
_entity_poly.pdbx_strand_id
1 'polypeptide(L)' 'MKVIKNQGIEFGIQKDGNQYKVTKTIKKFNNHQDAQDAMLDLLRGRKTEDEIISGKRKIDPNLH' A
#
# COMPACT_ATOMS: atom_id res chain seq x y z
N MET A 1 13.65 -17.64 15.83
CA MET A 1 13.75 -17.08 14.46
C MET A 1 12.50 -16.26 14.17
N LYS A 2 12.62 -14.94 13.94
CA LYS A 2 11.47 -14.09 13.55
C LYS A 2 11.31 -14.20 12.04
N VAL A 3 10.26 -14.88 11.58
CA VAL A 3 9.92 -14.92 10.15
C VAL A 3 9.45 -13.54 9.75
N ILE A 4 10.35 -12.76 9.14
CA ILE A 4 9.97 -11.54 8.43
C ILE A 4 9.25 -12.03 7.18
N LYS A 5 7.91 -12.04 7.21
CA LYS A 5 7.11 -12.28 6.00
C LYS A 5 7.40 -11.13 5.05
N ASN A 6 8.35 -11.33 4.14
CA ASN A 6 8.53 -10.47 2.98
C ASN A 6 7.26 -10.66 2.14
N GLN A 7 6.29 -9.77 2.29
CA GLN A 7 5.13 -9.77 1.41
C GLN A 7 5.67 -9.40 0.03
N GLY A 8 5.81 -10.41 -0.83
CA GLY A 8 6.32 -10.23 -2.19
C GLY A 8 5.46 -9.19 -2.91
N ILE A 9 6.12 -8.31 -3.67
CA ILE A 9 5.42 -7.34 -4.50
C ILE A 9 4.64 -8.12 -5.56
N GLU A 10 3.32 -7.96 -5.57
CA GLU A 10 2.44 -8.60 -6.55
C GLU A 10 2.11 -7.60 -7.66
N PHE A 11 2.16 -8.06 -8.91
CA PHE A 11 1.81 -7.27 -10.09
C PHE A 11 0.59 -7.87 -10.78
N GLY A 12 -0.24 -7.01 -11.36
CA GLY A 12 -1.42 -7.39 -12.13
C GLY A 12 -1.51 -6.64 -13.46
N ILE A 13 -2.43 -7.07 -14.32
CA ILE A 13 -2.78 -6.38 -15.56
C ILE A 13 -4.25 -6.02 -15.48
N GLN A 14 -4.57 -4.74 -15.65
CA GLN A 14 -5.93 -4.22 -15.69
C GLN A 14 -6.25 -3.70 -17.10
N LYS A 15 -7.36 -4.15 -17.68
CA LYS A 15 -7.87 -3.63 -18.94
C LYS A 15 -8.64 -2.33 -18.69
N ASP A 16 -8.35 -1.30 -19.48
CA ASP A 16 -8.97 0.02 -19.45
C ASP A 16 -9.43 0.39 -20.87
N GLY A 17 -10.66 0.03 -21.21
CA GLY A 17 -11.17 0.15 -22.58
C GLY A 17 -10.34 -0.65 -23.59
N ASN A 18 -9.68 0.03 -24.52
CA ASN A 18 -8.80 -0.55 -25.55
C ASN A 18 -7.33 -0.64 -25.11
N GLN A 19 -7.00 -0.29 -23.87
CA GLN A 19 -5.63 -0.28 -23.34
C GLN A 19 -5.47 -1.25 -22.17
N TYR A 20 -4.22 -1.58 -21.84
CA TYR A 20 -3.84 -2.40 -20.70
C TYR A 20 -2.88 -1.62 -19.80
N LYS A 21 -3.13 -1.65 -18.49
CA LYS A 21 -2.30 -1.03 -17.46
C LYS A 21 -1.66 -2.13 -16.63
N VAL A 22 -0.35 -2.00 -16.38
CA VAL A 22 0.34 -2.82 -15.38
C VAL A 22 0.11 -2.16 -14.02
N THR A 23 -0.42 -2.92 -13.06
CA THR A 23 -0.72 -2.44 -11.71
C THR A 23 0.18 -3.15 -10.69
N LYS A 24 0.67 -2.39 -9.71
CA LYS A 24 1.40 -2.92 -8.55
C LYS A 24 0.42 -2.99 -7.38
N THR A 25 0.26 -4.17 -6.79
CA THR A 25 -0.55 -4.34 -5.58
C THR A 25 0.26 -3.87 -4.38
N ILE A 26 -0.06 -2.67 -3.86
CA ILE A 26 0.59 -2.12 -2.67
C ILE A 26 0.14 -2.90 -1.42
N LYS A 27 -1.16 -3.16 -1.27
CA LYS A 27 -1.70 -3.94 -0.15
C LYS A 27 -3.10 -4.43 -0.46
N LYS A 28 -3.44 -5.62 0.06
CA LYS A 28 -4.81 -6.16 0.04
C LYS A 28 -5.51 -5.77 1.34
N PHE A 29 -6.69 -5.17 1.23
CA PHE A 29 -7.53 -4.76 2.35
C PHE A 29 -8.78 -5.64 2.42
N ASN A 30 -9.27 -5.90 3.62
CA ASN A 30 -10.47 -6.72 3.82
C ASN A 30 -11.78 -5.92 3.71
N ASN A 31 -11.70 -4.58 3.68
CA ASN A 31 -12.84 -3.71 3.51
C ASN A 31 -12.49 -2.51 2.62
N HIS A 32 -13.52 -1.90 2.05
CA HIS A 32 -13.39 -0.78 1.12
C HIS A 32 -12.89 0.51 1.78
N GLN A 33 -13.34 0.79 3.00
CA GLN A 33 -13.02 2.02 3.72
C GLN A 33 -11.51 2.14 3.98
N ASP A 34 -10.88 1.09 4.48
CA ASP A 34 -9.44 1.05 4.74
C ASP A 34 -8.61 1.22 3.46
N ALA A 35 -9.09 0.65 2.35
CA ALA A 35 -8.43 0.80 1.05
C ALA A 35 -8.52 2.25 0.56
N GLN A 36 -9.68 2.89 0.72
CA GLN A 36 -9.90 4.29 0.36
C GLN A 36 -9.02 5.21 1.22
N ASP A 37 -8.97 4.99 2.54
CA ASP A 37 -8.16 5.81 3.44
C ASP A 37 -6.66 5.68 3.12
N ALA A 38 -6.20 4.46 2.81
CA ALA A 38 -4.82 4.24 2.35
C ALA A 38 -4.52 4.96 1.03
N MET A 39 -5.44 4.95 0.07
CA MET A 39 -5.32 5.69 -1.18
C MET A 39 -5.25 7.20 -0.93
N LEU A 40 -6.10 7.74 -0.06
CA LEU A 40 -6.09 9.15 0.30
C LEU A 40 -4.81 9.56 1.02
N ASP A 41 -4.27 8.70 1.89
CA ASP A 41 -2.99 8.94 2.56
C ASP A 41 -1.83 8.98 1.56
N LEU A 42 -1.83 8.12 0.54
CA LEU A 42 -0.83 8.15 -0.55
C LEU A 42 -0.96 9.41 -1.40
N LEU A 43 -2.19 9.76 -1.84
CA LEU A 43 -2.46 10.95 -2.65
C LEU A 43 -2.09 12.25 -1.94
N ARG A 44 -2.29 12.30 -0.62
CA ARG A 44 -1.96 13.48 0.21
C ARG A 44 -0.50 13.49 0.67
N GLY A 45 0.29 12.46 0.34
CA GLY A 45 1.68 12.33 0.80
C GLY A 45 1.82 12.13 2.31
N ARG A 46 0.78 11.66 2.99
CA ARG A 46 0.80 11.39 4.44
C ARG A 46 1.50 10.08 4.78
N LYS A 47 1.48 9.13 3.85
CA LYS A 47 2.18 7.84 3.94
C LYS A 47 2.81 7.50 2.61
N THR A 48 3.93 6.81 2.67
CA THR A 48 4.60 6.21 1.51
C THR A 48 4.07 4.80 1.23
N GLU A 49 4.31 4.26 0.03
CA GLU A 49 3.95 2.87 -0.31
C GLU A 49 4.52 1.87 0.70
N ASP A 50 5.78 2.04 1.11
CA ASP A 50 6.46 1.21 2.11
C ASP A 50 5.74 1.18 3.46
N GLU A 51 5.21 2.32 3.91
CA GLU A 51 4.47 2.40 5.17
C GLU A 51 3.11 1.70 5.09
N ILE A 52 2.45 1.79 3.93
CA ILE A 52 1.20 1.05 3.67
C ILE A 52 1.48 -0.46 3.67
N ILE A 53 2.50 -0.92 2.93
CA ILE A 53 2.92 -2.32 2.81
C ILE A 53 3.31 -2.90 4.17
N SER A 54 4.20 -2.22 4.91
CA SER A 54 4.73 -2.69 6.19
C SER A 54 3.64 -2.79 7.26
N GLY A 55 2.56 -1.99 7.14
CA GLY A 55 1.53 -1.86 8.18
C GLY A 55 2.07 -1.29 9.49
N LYS A 56 3.34 -0.87 9.52
CA LYS A 56 3.99 -0.21 10.65
C LYS A 56 3.93 1.28 10.39
N ARG A 57 3.23 2.02 11.26
CA ARG A 57 3.56 3.43 11.47
C ARG A 57 5.04 3.46 11.86
N LYS A 58 5.88 4.19 11.12
CA LYS A 58 7.07 4.76 11.76
C LYS A 58 6.52 5.79 12.73
N ILE A 59 6.45 5.42 14.01
CA ILE A 59 6.26 6.41 15.06
C ILE A 59 7.57 7.17 15.06
N ASP A 60 7.60 8.35 14.47
CA ASP A 60 8.76 9.25 14.59
C ASP A 60 8.89 9.57 16.09
N PRO A 61 9.97 9.14 16.77
CA PRO A 61 10.14 9.39 18.21
C PRO A 61 10.44 10.87 18.52
N ASN A 62 10.49 11.74 17.51
CA ASN A 62 10.83 13.16 17.62
C ASN A 62 9.62 14.11 17.49
N LEU A 63 8.38 13.61 17.51
CA LEU A 63 7.22 14.47 17.68
C LEU A 63 7.03 14.77 19.18
N HIS A 64 7.76 15.79 19.67
CA HIS A 64 7.61 16.36 21.02
C HIS A 64 6.45 17.36 21.07
#